data_AF-A0A679HMC8-F1
#
_entry.id   AF-A0A679HMC8-F1
#
_cell.length_a   1.000
_cell.length_b   1.000
_cell.length_c   1.000
_cell.angle_alpha   90.00
_cell.angle_beta   90.00
_cell.angle_gamma   90.00
#
_symmetry.space_group_name_H-M   'P 1'
#
loop_
_entity.id
_entity.type
_entity.pdbx_description
1 polymer ?
#
loop_
_entity_poly.entity_id
_entity_poly.type
_entity_poly.pdbx_seq_one_letter_code
_entity_poly.pdbx_strand_id
1 'polypeptide(L)' 'MQYSRMPERRERPVDPMPKSPAPSDEGGGPRRPETGSPDKDNLMKRMRKVDPKQAERYRQRTGQ' A
#
# COMPACT_ATOMS: atom_id res chain seq x y z
N MET A 1 -16.29 -8.90 49.51
CA MET A 1 -16.02 -8.24 48.22
C MET A 1 -15.59 -9.31 47.23
N GLN A 2 -16.40 -9.57 46.21
CA GLN A 2 -16.12 -10.57 45.18
C GLN A 2 -15.18 -9.94 44.15
N TYR A 3 -13.96 -10.44 44.02
CA TYR A 3 -13.04 -10.02 42.97
C TYR A 3 -13.45 -10.69 41.67
N SER A 4 -14.20 -9.96 40.84
CA SER A 4 -14.56 -10.41 39.50
C SER A 4 -13.30 -10.67 38.69
N ARG A 5 -13.06 -11.96 38.42
CA ARG A 5 -12.18 -12.54 37.41
C ARG A 5 -12.39 -11.84 36.07
N MET A 6 -11.60 -10.81 35.76
CA MET A 6 -11.56 -10.25 34.41
C MET A 6 -10.71 -11.18 33.52
N PRO A 7 -11.23 -11.69 32.39
CA PRO A 7 -10.40 -12.44 31.46
C PRO A 7 -9.36 -11.52 30.82
N GLU A 8 -8.11 -11.99 30.77
CA GLU A 8 -6.98 -11.32 30.10
C GLU A 8 -7.35 -10.88 28.68
N ARG A 9 -6.94 -9.65 28.33
CA ARG A 9 -7.00 -9.16 26.96
C ARG A 9 -6.20 -10.12 26.07
N ARG A 10 -6.90 -10.89 25.24
CA ARG A 10 -6.27 -11.56 24.10
C ARG A 10 -5.98 -10.52 23.04
N GLU A 11 -4.73 -10.05 22.98
CA GLU A 11 -4.22 -9.33 21.83
C GLU A 11 -4.15 -10.32 20.66
N ARG A 12 -5.12 -10.22 19.75
CA ARG A 12 -5.00 -10.83 18.42
C ARG A 12 -3.78 -10.20 17.75
N PRO A 13 -3.05 -10.91 16.87
CA PRO A 13 -2.00 -10.30 16.07
C PRO A 13 -2.58 -9.06 15.37
N VAL A 14 -2.14 -7.89 15.81
CA VAL A 14 -2.45 -6.64 15.12
C VAL A 14 -1.73 -6.73 13.78
N ASP A 15 -2.49 -6.67 12.70
CA ASP A 15 -1.96 -6.64 11.34
C ASP A 15 -0.92 -5.50 11.28
N PRO A 16 0.38 -5.78 11.01
CA PRO A 16 1.45 -4.79 11.12
C PRO A 16 1.36 -3.65 10.10
N MET A 17 0.39 -3.70 9.18
CA MET A 17 0.12 -2.64 8.23
C MET A 17 -1.21 -1.93 8.58
N PRO A 18 -1.20 -0.82 9.34
CA PRO A 18 -2.35 0.07 9.33
C PRO A 18 -2.58 0.49 7.87
N LYS A 19 -3.75 0.18 7.32
CA LYS A 19 -4.13 0.66 5.98
C LYS A 19 -4.00 2.18 6.01
N SER A 20 -3.05 2.72 5.24
CA SER A 20 -2.89 4.17 5.09
C SER A 20 -4.26 4.77 4.77
N PRO A 21 -4.69 5.86 5.43
CA PRO A 21 -5.93 6.50 5.06
C PRO A 21 -5.84 6.84 3.58
N ALA A 22 -6.77 6.29 2.79
CA ALA A 22 -6.91 6.69 1.40
C ALA A 22 -7.04 8.22 1.39
N PRO A 23 -6.35 8.95 0.51
CA PRO A 23 -6.48 10.40 0.46
C PRO A 23 -7.95 10.74 0.20
N SER A 24 -8.59 11.35 1.19
CA SER A 24 -9.95 11.88 1.07
C SER A 24 -9.93 12.99 0.02
N ASP A 25 -10.68 12.82 -1.06
CA ASP A 25 -10.79 13.80 -2.17
C ASP A 25 -11.61 15.06 -1.78
N GLU A 26 -11.75 15.34 -0.49
CA GLU A 26 -12.75 16.28 0.02
C GLU A 26 -12.07 17.44 0.76
N GLY A 27 -11.61 18.41 -0.04
CA GLY A 27 -11.43 19.79 0.38
C GLY A 27 -10.06 20.20 0.94
N GLY A 28 -9.33 21.02 0.18
CA GLY A 28 -8.42 22.02 0.78
C GLY A 28 -6.94 21.99 0.41
N GLY A 29 -6.55 21.45 -0.76
CA GLY A 29 -5.18 21.59 -1.26
C GLY A 29 -5.14 21.55 -2.79
N PRO A 30 -4.08 22.08 -3.43
CA PRO A 30 -3.91 21.94 -4.87
C PRO A 30 -4.02 20.46 -5.22
N ARG A 31 -5.03 20.12 -6.03
CA ARG A 31 -5.25 18.75 -6.48
C ARG A 31 -3.97 18.31 -7.17
N ARG A 32 -3.54 17.07 -6.85
CA ARG A 32 -2.44 16.43 -7.59
C ARG A 32 -2.78 16.58 -9.07
N PRO A 33 -1.88 17.14 -9.90
CA PRO A 33 -2.17 17.29 -11.32
C PRO A 33 -2.62 15.95 -11.86
N GLU A 34 -3.61 15.96 -12.75
CA GLU A 34 -4.02 14.79 -13.52
C GLU A 34 -2.90 14.45 -14.53
N THR A 35 -1.70 14.19 -14.02
CA THR A 35 -0.68 13.45 -14.72
C THR A 35 -1.28 12.07 -14.90
N GLY A 36 -1.97 11.85 -16.02
CA GLY A 36 -2.32 10.52 -16.49
C GLY A 36 -1.11 9.65 -16.25
N SER A 37 -1.27 8.64 -15.39
CA SER A 37 -0.17 7.84 -14.89
C SER A 37 0.69 7.45 -16.09
N PRO A 38 1.96 7.90 -16.19
CA PRO A 38 2.75 7.81 -17.42
C PRO A 38 2.66 6.37 -17.90
N ASP A 39 2.02 6.17 -19.06
CA ASP A 39 1.19 5.01 -19.42
C ASP A 39 1.44 3.78 -18.56
N LYS A 40 0.40 3.22 -17.93
CA LYS A 40 0.52 1.98 -17.14
C LYS A 40 1.29 0.89 -17.90
N ASP A 41 1.15 0.85 -19.23
CA ASP A 41 1.86 -0.04 -20.16
C ASP A 41 3.38 0.14 -20.21
N ASN A 42 3.89 1.29 -19.78
CA ASN A 42 5.30 1.66 -19.84
C ASN A 42 6.05 1.50 -18.51
N LEU A 43 5.42 0.95 -17.47
CA LEU A 43 6.11 0.68 -16.20
C LEU A 43 7.24 -0.34 -16.39
N MET A 44 6.94 -1.52 -16.95
CA MET A 44 7.95 -2.57 -17.18
C MET A 44 9.09 -2.10 -18.08
N LYS A 45 8.79 -1.30 -19.11
CA LYS A 45 9.81 -0.75 -20.02
C LYS A 45 10.76 0.21 -19.30
N ARG A 46 10.23 1.08 -18.44
CA ARG A 46 11.04 1.99 -17.61
C ARG A 46 11.84 1.25 -16.55
N MET A 47 11.22 0.27 -15.90
CA MET A 47 11.91 -0.58 -14.93
C MET A 47 13.07 -1.30 -15.59
N ARG A 48 12.90 -1.91 -16.78
CA ARG A 48 14.00 -2.54 -17.51
C ARG A 48 15.15 -1.60 -17.86
N LYS A 49 14.84 -0.33 -18.17
CA LYS A 49 15.85 0.70 -18.48
C LYS A 49 16.65 1.12 -17.24
N VAL A 50 16.02 1.15 -16.07
CA VAL A 50 16.65 1.57 -14.80
C VAL A 50 17.33 0.38 -14.11
N ASP A 51 16.60 -0.72 -13.95
CA ASP A 51 17.08 -1.97 -13.38
C ASP A 51 16.32 -3.18 -13.96
N PRO A 52 16.95 -3.99 -14.82
CA PRO A 52 16.34 -5.16 -15.42
C PRO A 52 15.95 -6.24 -14.40
N LYS A 53 16.70 -6.41 -13.30
CA LYS A 53 16.39 -7.41 -12.27
C LYS A 53 15.14 -7.02 -11.49
N GLN A 54 14.95 -5.73 -11.23
CA GLN A 54 13.77 -5.25 -10.54
C GLN A 54 12.50 -5.37 -11.39
N ALA A 55 12.61 -5.17 -12.71
CA ALA A 55 11.49 -5.43 -13.62
C ALA A 55 11.06 -6.90 -13.60
N GLU A 56 12.04 -7.81 -13.61
CA GLU A 56 11.78 -9.25 -13.56
C GLU A 56 11.12 -9.68 -12.24
N ARG A 57 11.64 -9.22 -11.09
CA ARG A 57 11.05 -9.48 -9.77
C ARG A 57 9.61 -8.96 -9.67
N TYR A 58 9.37 -7.76 -10.21
CA TYR A 58 8.03 -7.17 -10.20
C TYR A 58 7.07 -7.96 -11.07
N ARG A 59 7.50 -8.44 -12.25
CA ARG A 59 6.74 -9.33 -13.12
C ARG A 59 6.35 -10.63 -12.40
N GLN A 60 7.32 -11.28 -11.76
CA GLN A 60 7.09 -12.52 -11.00
C GLN A 60 6.14 -12.32 -9.81
N ARG A 61 6.25 -11.17 -9.11
CA ARG A 61 5.45 -10.88 -7.92
C ARG A 61 4.03 -10.42 -8.23
N THR A 62 3.85 -9.66 -9.29
CA THR A 62 2.56 -9.00 -9.60
C THR A 62 1.78 -9.66 -10.72
N GLY A 63 2.40 -10.53 -11.52
CA GLY A 63 1.76 -11.19 -12.65
C GLY A 63 1.46 -10.26 -13.84
N GLN A 64 1.92 -9.01 -13.79
CA GLN A 64 1.89 -8.07 -14.90
C GLN A 64 2.93 -8.41 -15.98
#